data_AF-A0A1V5WPJ6-F1
#
_entry.id   AF-A0A1V5WPJ6-F1
#
_cell.length_a   1.000
_cell.length_b   1.000
_cell.length_c   1.000
_cell.angle_alpha   90.00
_cell.angle_beta   90.00
_cell.angle_gamma   90.00
#
_symmetry.space_group_name_H-M   'P 1'
#
loop_
_entity.id
_entity.type
_entity.pdbx_description
1 polymer ?
#
loop_
_entity_poly.entity_id
_entity_poly.type
_entity_poly.pdbx_seq_one_letter_code
_entity_poly.pdbx_strand_id
1 'polypeptide(L)'
;MSDRFHTKQVIDCGGVKVNGVSLVASEGGVAEAALAANAVTTTKIKDGNVTAAKLATDAVETAKIKNGNVILAKLSAGITPSHVVKYAGTFTWTGGDASKAETVTGVAATDIVVASFLVNPTQAAYIAKVVPSTNTITVTLSAANTSNDAQISYVVYRAVA
;
A
#
# COMPACT_ATOMS: atom_id res chain seq x y z
N MET A 1 0.64 -68.93 30.57
CA MET A 1 1.25 -67.70 30.03
C MET A 1 0.12 -66.72 29.80
N SER A 2 -0.11 -65.83 30.76
CA SER A 2 -1.22 -64.88 30.70
C SER A 2 -0.87 -63.80 29.70
N ASP A 3 -1.77 -63.61 28.75
CA ASP A 3 -1.74 -62.63 27.71
C ASP A 3 -1.39 -61.22 28.27
N ARG A 4 -0.25 -60.67 27.82
CA ARG A 4 0.19 -59.29 28.12
C ARG A 4 -0.38 -58.28 27.13
N PHE A 5 -1.38 -58.63 26.33
CA PHE A 5 -2.26 -57.64 25.76
C PHE A 5 -3.12 -57.03 26.88
N HIS A 6 -2.54 -56.03 27.57
CA HIS A 6 -3.35 -54.83 27.75
C HIS A 6 -3.80 -54.51 26.33
N THR A 7 -5.09 -54.73 26.05
CA THR A 7 -5.80 -54.17 24.89
C THR A 7 -5.01 -52.97 24.46
N LYS A 8 -4.32 -53.05 23.30
CA LYS A 8 -3.53 -51.93 22.80
C LYS A 8 -4.40 -50.73 23.10
N GLN A 9 -3.98 -49.88 24.03
CA GLN A 9 -4.44 -48.52 24.00
C GLN A 9 -3.78 -48.11 22.69
N VAL A 10 -4.47 -48.39 21.59
CA VAL A 10 -4.48 -47.53 20.45
C VAL A 10 -4.93 -46.27 21.14
N ILE A 11 -3.96 -45.51 21.64
CA ILE A 11 -4.21 -44.16 22.00
C ILE A 11 -4.49 -43.60 20.62
N ASP A 12 -5.76 -43.70 20.21
CA ASP A 12 -6.28 -42.79 19.22
C ASP A 12 -5.81 -41.43 19.72
N CYS A 13 -5.34 -40.61 18.78
CA CYS A 13 -4.61 -39.42 19.17
C CYS A 13 -5.40 -38.58 20.20
N GLY A 14 -6.74 -38.64 20.20
CA GLY A 14 -7.65 -37.97 21.12
C GLY A 14 -7.42 -38.21 22.62
N GLY A 15 -6.70 -39.26 23.03
CA GLY A 15 -6.44 -39.57 24.44
C GLY A 15 -5.04 -39.23 24.98
N VAL A 16 -4.07 -38.86 24.14
CA VAL A 16 -2.68 -38.65 24.59
C VAL A 16 -2.57 -37.34 25.38
N LYS A 17 -2.37 -37.46 26.69
CA LYS A 17 -2.00 -36.33 27.56
C LYS A 17 -0.53 -36.47 27.96
N VAL A 18 0.30 -35.45 27.71
CA VAL A 18 1.66 -35.37 28.25
C VAL A 18 1.65 -34.36 29.38
N ASN A 19 2.06 -34.79 30.59
CA ASN A 19 1.98 -33.98 31.81
C ASN A 19 0.58 -33.37 32.06
N GLY A 20 -0.48 -34.10 31.70
CA GLY A 20 -1.88 -33.66 31.86
C GLY A 20 -2.44 -32.77 30.74
N VAL A 21 -1.63 -32.37 29.75
CA VAL A 21 -2.04 -31.51 28.63
C VAL A 21 -2.47 -32.37 27.44
N SER A 22 -3.70 -32.16 26.93
CA SER A 22 -4.17 -32.80 25.70
C SER A 22 -3.43 -32.24 24.50
N LEU A 23 -2.72 -33.08 23.75
CA LEU A 23 -1.85 -32.64 22.65
C LEU A 23 -2.56 -32.49 21.30
N VAL A 24 -3.74 -33.08 21.15
CA VAL A 24 -4.57 -32.96 19.95
C VAL A 24 -5.99 -32.55 20.32
N ALA A 25 -6.60 -31.75 19.44
CA ALA A 25 -7.98 -31.25 19.60
C ALA A 25 -9.00 -32.14 18.89
N SER A 26 -8.57 -32.89 17.86
CA SER A 26 -9.35 -33.82 17.03
C SER A 26 -8.39 -34.71 16.23
N GLU A 27 -8.90 -35.71 15.51
CA GLU A 27 -8.07 -36.44 14.53
C GLU A 27 -7.43 -35.47 13.54
N GLY A 28 -6.09 -35.38 13.56
CA GLY A 28 -5.30 -34.46 12.72
C GLY A 28 -5.22 -33.01 13.22
N GLY A 29 -5.91 -32.64 14.30
CA GLY A 29 -5.90 -31.29 14.88
C GLY A 29 -4.88 -31.13 16.00
N VAL A 30 -4.13 -30.02 16.00
CA VAL A 30 -3.21 -29.64 17.09
C VAL A 30 -3.94 -28.71 18.05
N ALA A 31 -3.91 -29.02 19.36
CA ALA A 31 -4.49 -28.14 20.38
C ALA A 31 -3.62 -26.88 20.56
N GLU A 32 -4.22 -25.73 20.88
CA GLU A 32 -3.47 -24.48 21.13
C GLU A 32 -2.38 -24.66 22.21
N ALA A 33 -2.71 -25.37 23.29
CA ALA A 33 -1.77 -25.68 24.37
C ALA A 33 -0.56 -26.53 23.93
N ALA A 34 -0.62 -27.18 22.77
CA ALA A 34 0.50 -27.92 22.19
C ALA A 34 1.46 -27.03 21.37
N LEU A 35 1.07 -25.80 21.04
CA LEU A 35 1.92 -24.81 20.37
C LEU A 35 2.53 -23.86 21.41
N ALA A 36 3.83 -24.04 21.69
CA ALA A 36 4.58 -23.07 22.49
C ALA A 36 4.62 -21.68 21.82
N ALA A 37 4.90 -20.64 22.59
CA ALA A 37 5.12 -19.30 22.03
C ALA A 37 6.21 -19.32 20.94
N ASN A 38 5.95 -18.67 19.81
CA ASN A 38 6.83 -18.66 18.63
C ASN A 38 7.09 -20.05 17.99
N ALA A 39 6.29 -21.08 18.33
CA ALA A 39 6.47 -22.41 17.76
C ALA A 39 6.22 -22.46 16.24
N VAL A 40 5.42 -21.54 15.70
CA VAL A 40 5.20 -21.42 14.25
C VAL A 40 6.09 -20.30 13.72
N THR A 41 7.20 -20.67 13.08
CA THR A 41 8.14 -19.76 12.44
C THR A 41 7.86 -19.65 10.94
N THR A 42 8.48 -18.69 10.27
CA THR A 42 8.36 -18.52 8.81
C THR A 42 8.70 -19.80 8.04
N THR A 43 9.78 -20.50 8.39
CA THR A 43 10.19 -21.76 7.74
C THR A 43 9.18 -22.91 7.92
N LYS A 44 8.34 -22.86 8.97
CA LYS A 44 7.27 -23.85 9.19
C LYS A 44 6.03 -23.57 8.32
N ILE A 45 5.93 -22.37 7.74
CA ILE A 45 4.90 -22.00 6.79
C ILE A 45 5.52 -22.08 5.39
N LYS A 46 5.19 -23.14 4.64
CA LYS A 46 5.65 -23.25 3.24
C LYS A 46 5.07 -22.13 2.39
N ASP A 47 5.81 -21.73 1.36
CA ASP A 47 5.37 -20.73 0.39
C ASP A 47 4.03 -21.12 -0.23
N GLY A 48 3.12 -20.14 -0.36
CA GLY A 48 1.77 -20.35 -0.87
C GLY A 48 0.78 -20.97 0.11
N ASN A 49 1.20 -21.42 1.31
CA ASN A 49 0.27 -22.02 2.28
C ASN A 49 -0.71 -21.02 2.89
N VAL A 50 -0.40 -19.71 2.93
CA VAL A 50 -1.36 -18.67 3.35
C VAL A 50 -2.17 -18.23 2.13
N THR A 51 -3.29 -18.90 1.91
CA THR A 51 -4.22 -18.65 0.80
C THR A 51 -5.22 -17.55 1.16
N ALA A 52 -5.93 -17.01 0.17
CA ALA A 52 -6.99 -16.00 0.39
C ALA A 52 -8.03 -16.43 1.45
N ALA A 53 -8.48 -17.70 1.41
CA ALA A 53 -9.43 -18.22 2.40
C ALA A 53 -8.93 -18.25 3.85
N LYS A 54 -7.62 -18.11 4.09
CA LYS A 54 -7.01 -18.05 5.42
C LYS A 54 -6.83 -16.61 5.93
N LEU A 55 -7.07 -15.62 5.08
CA LEU A 55 -7.05 -14.21 5.43
C LEU A 55 -8.50 -13.74 5.62
N ALA A 56 -8.84 -13.36 6.85
CA ALA A 56 -10.10 -12.67 7.13
C ALA A 56 -10.14 -11.31 6.41
N THR A 57 -11.34 -10.75 6.23
CA THR A 57 -11.58 -9.50 5.49
C THR A 57 -10.63 -8.35 5.87
N ASP A 58 -10.33 -8.20 7.17
CA ASP A 58 -9.50 -7.12 7.70
C ASP A 58 -8.12 -7.60 8.18
N ALA A 59 -7.67 -8.78 7.76
CA ALA A 59 -6.40 -9.36 8.23
C ALA A 59 -5.15 -8.57 7.78
N VAL A 60 -5.25 -7.81 6.67
CA VAL A 60 -4.14 -7.04 6.11
C VAL A 60 -4.42 -5.54 6.24
N GLU A 61 -4.02 -4.97 7.37
CA GLU A 61 -4.08 -3.52 7.60
C GLU A 61 -2.85 -2.79 7.02
N THR A 62 -2.95 -1.47 6.89
CA THR A 62 -1.87 -0.60 6.39
C THR A 62 -0.52 -0.86 7.04
N ALA A 63 -0.47 -1.04 8.37
CA ALA A 63 0.78 -1.28 9.09
C ALA A 63 1.48 -2.60 8.70
N LYS A 64 0.74 -3.57 8.13
CA LYS A 64 1.28 -4.85 7.65
C LYS A 64 1.84 -4.73 6.22
N ILE A 65 1.59 -3.62 5.53
CA ILE A 65 2.10 -3.33 4.19
C ILE A 65 3.26 -2.34 4.31
N LYS A 66 4.48 -2.80 4.03
CA LYS A 66 5.64 -1.91 3.98
C LYS A 66 5.49 -0.88 2.86
N ASN A 67 5.93 0.36 3.12
CA ASN A 67 5.95 1.43 2.13
C ASN A 67 6.61 0.99 0.82
N GLY A 68 5.97 1.32 -0.30
CA GLY A 68 6.44 0.96 -1.64
C GLY A 68 6.19 -0.48 -2.06
N ASN A 69 5.62 -1.35 -1.20
CA ASN A 69 5.37 -2.73 -1.58
C ASN A 69 4.19 -2.88 -2.54
N VAL A 70 3.16 -2.03 -2.50
CA VAL A 70 2.07 -2.08 -3.48
C VAL A 70 2.52 -1.30 -4.72
N ILE A 71 3.11 -2.04 -5.66
CA ILE A 71 3.58 -1.51 -6.95
C ILE A 71 2.52 -1.74 -8.03
N LEU A 72 2.69 -1.08 -9.18
CA LEU A 72 1.75 -1.18 -10.29
C LEU A 72 1.51 -2.63 -10.74
N ALA A 73 2.54 -3.48 -10.76
CA ALA A 73 2.42 -4.89 -11.11
C ALA A 73 1.53 -5.71 -10.15
N LYS A 74 1.13 -5.14 -9.00
CA LYS A 74 0.20 -5.73 -8.03
C LYS A 74 -1.22 -5.18 -8.17
N LEU A 75 -1.45 -4.21 -9.05
CA LEU A 75 -2.77 -3.65 -9.36
C LEU A 75 -3.36 -4.36 -10.58
N SER A 76 -4.67 -4.22 -10.78
CA SER A 76 -5.37 -4.80 -11.94
C SER A 76 -4.75 -4.31 -13.26
N ALA A 77 -4.75 -5.17 -14.28
CA ALA A 77 -4.08 -4.91 -15.57
C ALA A 77 -4.57 -3.65 -16.31
N GLY A 78 -5.78 -3.18 -16.01
CA GLY A 78 -6.31 -1.92 -16.56
C GLY A 78 -5.71 -0.65 -15.94
N ILE A 79 -5.00 -0.78 -14.82
CA ILE A 79 -4.34 0.35 -14.15
C ILE A 79 -2.95 0.50 -14.76
N THR A 80 -2.80 1.46 -15.65
CA THR A 80 -1.48 1.91 -16.13
C THR A 80 -0.93 3.01 -15.19
N PRO A 81 0.38 3.32 -15.23
CA PRO A 81 0.97 4.36 -14.37
C PRO A 81 0.20 5.69 -14.37
N SER A 82 -0.35 6.09 -15.53
CA SER A 82 -1.09 7.34 -15.70
C SER A 82 -2.48 7.35 -15.06
N HIS A 83 -2.96 6.21 -14.56
CA HIS A 83 -4.26 6.10 -13.87
C HIS A 83 -4.16 6.28 -12.35
N VAL A 84 -2.96 6.16 -11.78
CA VAL A 84 -2.76 6.31 -10.34
C VAL A 84 -2.33 7.75 -10.04
N VAL A 85 -3.15 8.45 -9.25
CA VAL A 85 -2.75 9.72 -8.65
C VAL A 85 -1.60 9.45 -7.69
N LYS A 86 -0.42 9.96 -8.02
CA LYS A 86 0.77 9.82 -7.18
C LYS A 86 0.83 10.93 -6.13
N TYR A 87 0.55 12.15 -6.56
CA TYR A 87 0.50 13.34 -5.71
C TYR A 87 -0.66 14.22 -6.16
N ALA A 88 -1.27 14.93 -5.22
CA ALA A 88 -2.23 15.99 -5.52
C ALA A 88 -2.10 17.06 -4.44
N GLY A 89 -2.41 18.30 -4.80
CA GLY A 89 -2.33 19.40 -3.87
C GLY A 89 -2.71 20.72 -4.51
N THR A 90 -2.55 21.78 -3.72
CA THR A 90 -2.81 23.15 -4.15
C THR A 90 -1.67 24.06 -3.72
N PHE A 91 -1.42 25.12 -4.48
CA PHE A 91 -0.54 26.20 -4.03
C PHE A 91 -1.12 27.57 -4.40
N THR A 92 -0.82 28.57 -3.56
CA THR A 92 -1.12 29.98 -3.86
C THR A 92 0.00 30.56 -4.71
N TRP A 93 -0.38 31.33 -5.73
CA TRP A 93 0.56 32.07 -6.54
C TRP A 93 1.17 33.22 -5.73
N THR A 94 2.50 33.28 -5.71
CA THR A 94 3.26 34.30 -5.00
C THR A 94 4.42 34.74 -5.88
N GLY A 95 4.82 36.01 -5.78
CA GLY A 95 6.01 36.54 -6.46
C GLY A 95 5.75 37.34 -7.74
N GLY A 96 4.50 37.56 -8.15
CA GLY A 96 4.14 38.44 -9.26
C GLY A 96 4.52 37.95 -10.65
N ASP A 97 5.32 36.88 -10.75
CA ASP A 97 5.84 36.32 -12.00
C ASP A 97 4.78 35.55 -12.80
N ALA A 98 5.10 35.24 -14.05
CA ALA A 98 4.30 34.37 -14.91
C ALA A 98 4.59 32.87 -14.72
N SER A 99 5.68 32.50 -14.04
CA SER A 99 6.05 31.11 -13.80
C SER A 99 6.36 30.88 -12.33
N LYS A 100 5.79 29.82 -11.75
CA LYS A 100 6.03 29.42 -10.35
C LYS A 100 6.34 27.94 -10.27
N ALA A 101 7.43 27.62 -9.57
CA ALA A 101 7.77 26.26 -9.19
C ALA A 101 7.15 25.94 -7.82
N GLU A 102 6.58 24.75 -7.69
CA GLU A 102 6.09 24.19 -6.43
C GLU A 102 6.87 22.89 -6.13
N THR A 103 7.30 22.74 -4.88
CA THR A 103 8.07 21.56 -4.45
C THR A 103 7.13 20.41 -4.17
N VAL A 104 7.28 19.33 -4.92
CA VAL A 104 6.51 18.09 -4.76
C VAL A 104 7.48 16.92 -4.74
N THR A 105 7.93 16.53 -3.54
CA THR A 105 8.99 15.54 -3.35
C THR A 105 8.61 14.17 -3.91
N GLY A 106 9.41 13.68 -4.86
CA GLY A 106 9.25 12.39 -5.54
C GLY A 106 8.55 12.45 -6.90
N VAL A 107 8.19 13.64 -7.38
CA VAL A 107 7.87 13.87 -8.81
C VAL A 107 9.12 13.62 -9.65
N ALA A 108 8.95 12.89 -10.75
CA ALA A 108 9.97 12.67 -11.76
C ALA A 108 9.72 13.58 -12.98
N ALA A 109 10.77 13.95 -13.72
CA ALA A 109 10.65 14.77 -14.92
C ALA A 109 9.80 14.12 -16.04
N THR A 110 9.64 12.80 -15.99
CA THR A 110 8.80 12.05 -16.94
C THR A 110 7.33 12.02 -16.53
N ASP A 111 6.97 12.40 -15.29
CA ASP A 111 5.59 12.32 -14.81
C ASP A 111 4.64 13.20 -15.65
N ILE A 112 3.33 12.97 -15.52
CA ILE A 112 2.31 13.81 -16.15
C ILE A 112 1.66 14.64 -15.05
N VAL A 113 1.58 15.95 -15.27
CA VAL A 113 0.92 16.86 -14.32
C VAL A 113 -0.24 17.54 -15.00
N VAL A 114 -1.41 17.45 -14.39
CA VAL A 114 -2.59 18.23 -14.76
C VAL A 114 -2.76 19.31 -13.71
N ALA A 115 -2.93 20.55 -14.14
CA ALA A 115 -3.20 21.67 -13.24
C ALA A 115 -4.41 22.47 -13.72
N SER A 116 -5.13 23.06 -12.77
CA SER A 116 -6.24 23.97 -13.01
C SER A 116 -6.20 25.13 -12.03
N PHE A 117 -6.86 26.23 -12.37
CA PHE A 117 -7.14 27.25 -11.36
C PHE A 117 -8.17 26.70 -10.38
N LEU A 118 -7.84 26.78 -9.10
CA LEU A 118 -8.79 26.68 -7.99
C LEU A 118 -9.42 28.05 -7.71
N VAL A 119 -8.60 29.10 -7.78
CA VAL A 119 -9.02 30.50 -7.75
C VAL A 119 -8.40 31.19 -8.96
N ASN A 120 -9.24 31.82 -9.77
CA ASN A 120 -8.78 32.53 -10.96
C ASN A 120 -7.99 33.79 -10.56
N PRO A 121 -6.91 34.12 -11.29
CA PRO A 121 -6.22 35.39 -11.12
C PRO A 121 -7.15 36.58 -11.44
N THR A 122 -6.98 37.70 -10.74
CA THR A 122 -7.64 38.97 -11.11
C THR A 122 -7.18 39.44 -12.50
N GLN A 123 -5.92 39.19 -12.87
CA GLN A 123 -5.46 39.36 -14.25
C GLN A 123 -6.03 38.24 -15.12
N ALA A 124 -6.57 38.56 -16.29
CA ALA A 124 -6.96 37.53 -17.25
C ALA A 124 -5.74 36.73 -17.70
N ALA A 125 -5.61 35.50 -17.19
CA ALA A 125 -4.54 34.57 -17.55
C ALA A 125 -5.08 33.14 -17.63
N TYR A 126 -4.49 32.34 -18.50
CA TYR A 126 -4.71 30.90 -18.56
C TYR A 126 -3.41 30.16 -18.19
N ILE A 127 -3.52 28.90 -17.76
CA ILE A 127 -2.34 28.04 -17.57
C ILE A 127 -1.79 27.68 -18.95
N ALA A 128 -0.63 28.23 -19.29
CA ALA A 128 0.00 28.02 -20.59
C ALA A 128 0.80 26.71 -20.64
N LYS A 129 1.43 26.34 -19.52
CA LYS A 129 2.25 25.13 -19.44
C LYS A 129 2.34 24.61 -18.02
N VAL A 130 2.46 23.29 -17.89
CA VAL A 130 2.88 22.63 -16.64
C VAL A 130 4.01 21.68 -16.97
N VAL A 131 5.13 21.79 -16.24
CA VAL A 131 6.33 21.00 -16.48
C VAL A 131 6.76 20.33 -15.18
N PRO A 132 6.69 18.99 -15.09
CA PRO A 132 7.34 18.28 -14.01
C PRO A 132 8.86 18.28 -14.20
N SER A 133 9.56 18.33 -13.09
CA SER A 133 10.99 18.13 -12.98
C SER A 133 11.26 17.36 -11.69
N THR A 134 12.50 16.93 -11.46
CA THR A 134 12.83 16.20 -10.24
C THR A 134 12.40 17.00 -9.00
N ASN A 135 11.50 16.42 -8.21
CA ASN A 135 10.92 16.99 -6.98
C ASN A 135 10.16 18.32 -7.15
N THR A 136 9.85 18.74 -8.37
CA THR A 136 9.21 20.04 -8.62
C THR A 136 8.19 19.95 -9.73
N ILE A 137 7.15 20.78 -9.63
CA ILE A 137 6.27 21.09 -10.75
C ILE A 137 6.39 22.58 -11.04
N THR A 138 6.53 22.96 -12.30
CA THR A 138 6.55 24.37 -12.70
C THR A 138 5.30 24.66 -13.50
N VAL A 139 4.50 25.60 -13.02
CA VAL A 139 3.33 26.11 -13.71
C VAL A 139 3.69 27.45 -14.32
N THR A 140 3.37 27.62 -15.60
CA THR A 140 3.55 28.88 -16.31
C THR A 140 2.19 29.36 -16.81
N LEU A 141 1.85 30.60 -16.48
CA LEU A 141 0.66 31.30 -16.93
C LEU A 141 0.94 32.06 -18.21
N SER A 142 -0.11 32.44 -18.94
CA SER A 142 -0.03 33.26 -20.15
C SER A 142 0.41 34.71 -19.87
N ALA A 143 0.26 35.16 -18.63
CA ALA A 143 0.66 36.49 -18.18
C ALA A 143 1.09 36.44 -16.71
N ALA A 144 1.90 37.41 -16.29
CA ALA A 144 2.33 37.58 -14.92
C ALA A 144 1.12 37.78 -13.99
N ASN A 145 1.02 37.00 -12.90
CA ASN A 145 -0.01 37.21 -11.89
C ASN A 145 0.50 38.17 -10.81
N THR A 146 0.56 39.45 -11.16
CA THR A 146 1.02 40.52 -10.26
C THR A 146 0.13 40.69 -9.02
N SER A 147 -1.12 40.18 -9.07
CA SER A 147 -2.03 40.23 -7.92
C SER A 147 -1.73 39.19 -6.83
N ASN A 148 -0.96 38.13 -7.13
CA ASN A 148 -0.66 37.05 -6.18
C ASN A 148 -1.90 36.40 -5.54
N ASP A 149 -2.97 36.29 -6.31
CA ASP A 149 -4.29 35.87 -5.86
C ASP A 149 -4.75 34.54 -6.48
N ALA A 150 -4.09 34.10 -7.55
CA ALA A 150 -4.37 32.82 -8.17
C ALA A 150 -4.04 31.68 -7.21
N GLN A 151 -4.88 30.65 -7.21
CA GLN A 151 -4.57 29.38 -6.57
C GLN A 151 -4.62 28.28 -7.61
N ILE A 152 -3.60 27.43 -7.62
CA ILE A 152 -3.50 26.31 -8.55
C ILE A 152 -3.80 25.02 -7.80
N SER A 153 -4.67 24.20 -8.37
CA SER A 153 -4.81 22.78 -8.02
C SER A 153 -4.00 21.95 -9.01
N TYR A 154 -3.33 20.91 -8.53
CA TYR A 154 -2.55 20.01 -9.37
C TYR A 154 -2.75 18.55 -8.99
N VAL A 155 -2.61 17.69 -9.99
CA VAL A 155 -2.57 16.23 -9.84
C VAL A 155 -1.38 15.72 -10.66
N VAL A 156 -0.56 14.88 -10.04
CA VAL A 156 0.57 14.21 -10.67
C VAL A 156 0.24 12.74 -10.86
N TYR A 157 0.37 12.28 -12.10
CA TYR A 157 0.30 10.88 -12.48
C TYR A 157 1.70 10.37 -12.83
N ARG A 158 2.01 9.15 -12.42
CA ARG A 158 3.28 8.52 -12.83
C ARG A 158 3.21 8.22 -14.32
N ALA A 159 4.15 8.71 -15.12
CA ALA A 159 4.18 8.28 -16.52
C ALA A 159 4.78 6.88 -16.66
N VAL A 160 4.41 6.20 -17.74
CA VAL A 160 5.08 4.96 -18.15
C VAL A 160 6.46 5.34 -18.67
N ALA A 161 7.49 4.60 -18.27
CA ALA A 161 8.80 4.67 -18.91
C ALA A 161 8.76 3.95 -20.26
#